data_AF-A0AAV1VAG4-F1
#
_entry.id   AF-A0AAV1VAG4-F1
#
_cell.length_a   1.000
_cell.length_b   1.000
_cell.length_c   1.000
_cell.angle_alpha   90.00
_cell.angle_beta   90.00
_cell.angle_gamma   90.00
#
_symmetry.space_group_name_H-M   'P 1'
#
loop_
_entity.id
_entity.type
_entity.pdbx_description
1 polymer ?
#
loop_
_entity_poly.entity_id
_entity_poly.type
_entity_poly.pdbx_seq_one_letter_code
_entity_poly.pdbx_strand_id
1 'polypeptide(L)'
;MWKRRLERRTARGPLKKKDPVRIEEHISDEARCFPYIEVVRNREERKALPGYDCIECKKYYDALGELGTVDVAAQKHKCSRHRARFQPYETPDDFWRLSFPDSEPQ
;
A
#
# COMPACT_ATOMS: atom_id res chain seq x y z
N MET A 1 -5.89 50.64 9.75
CA MET A 1 -7.13 49.96 10.17
C MET A 1 -7.06 48.43 9.96
N TRP A 2 -6.08 47.72 10.52
CA TRP A 2 -5.98 46.25 10.44
C TRP A 2 -5.87 45.56 11.81
N LYS A 3 -5.84 46.32 12.92
CA LYS A 3 -5.76 45.82 14.30
C LYS A 3 -7.12 45.64 14.99
N ARG A 4 -8.19 45.27 14.27
CA ARG A 4 -9.55 45.11 14.86
C ARG A 4 -10.30 43.86 14.36
N ARG A 5 -9.57 42.82 13.98
CA ARG A 5 -10.12 41.51 13.55
C ARG A 5 -9.64 40.34 14.42
N LEU A 6 -8.91 40.59 15.50
CA LEU A 6 -8.39 39.54 16.38
C LEU A 6 -9.29 39.20 17.60
N GLU A 7 -10.22 40.07 18.02
CA GLU A 7 -11.05 39.83 19.22
C GLU A 7 -12.40 39.10 19.01
N ARG A 8 -12.67 38.50 17.85
CA ARG A 8 -13.94 37.74 17.62
C ARG A 8 -13.78 36.22 17.52
N ARG A 9 -12.64 35.65 17.97
CA ARG A 9 -12.42 34.18 17.94
C ARG A 9 -12.50 33.49 19.30
N THR A 10 -12.60 34.22 20.41
CA THR A 10 -12.52 33.65 21.77
C THR A 10 -13.87 33.26 22.40
N ALA A 11 -14.97 33.34 21.66
CA ALA A 11 -16.31 32.99 22.18
C ALA A 11 -16.80 31.60 21.73
N ARG A 12 -15.98 30.55 21.91
CA ARG A 12 -16.47 29.16 21.87
C ARG A 12 -16.03 28.47 23.15
N GLY A 13 -17.00 28.23 24.03
CA GLY A 13 -16.81 27.51 25.29
C GLY A 13 -16.33 26.07 25.08
N PRO A 14 -16.01 25.34 26.16
CA PRO A 14 -15.38 24.03 26.07
C PRO A 14 -16.27 23.04 25.32
N LEU A 15 -15.83 22.61 24.13
CA LEU A 15 -16.42 21.49 23.42
C LEU A 15 -16.10 20.22 24.22
N LYS A 16 -17.14 19.57 24.76
CA LYS A 16 -17.00 18.25 25.38
C LYS A 16 -16.39 17.31 24.34
N LYS A 17 -15.20 16.76 24.64
CA LYS A 17 -14.57 15.72 23.83
C LYS A 17 -15.50 14.51 23.90
N LYS A 18 -16.25 14.25 22.84
CA LYS A 18 -16.99 13.01 22.68
C LYS A 18 -15.94 11.98 22.30
N ASP A 19 -15.64 11.06 23.19
CA ASP A 19 -14.69 9.99 22.91
C ASP A 19 -15.16 9.30 21.61
N PRO A 20 -14.29 9.13 20.61
CA PRO A 20 -14.67 8.44 19.40
C PRO A 20 -14.98 6.99 19.81
N VAL A 21 -16.25 6.64 19.80
CA VAL A 21 -16.69 5.25 19.89
C VAL A 21 -16.10 4.56 18.67
N ARG A 22 -14.96 3.89 18.88
CA ARG A 22 -14.38 2.95 17.94
C ARG A 22 -15.35 1.77 17.95
N ILE A 23 -16.30 1.76 17.02
CA ILE A 23 -17.15 0.61 16.76
C ILE A 23 -16.20 -0.45 16.15
N GLU A 24 -15.55 -1.23 17.00
CA GLU A 24 -14.92 -2.49 16.60
C GLU A 24 -16.03 -3.52 16.40
N GLU A 25 -16.64 -3.50 15.23
CA GLU A 25 -17.36 -4.70 14.79
C GLU A 25 -16.30 -5.75 14.45
N HIS A 26 -16.00 -6.58 15.44
CA HIS A 26 -15.17 -7.78 15.30
C HIS A 26 -15.96 -8.84 14.53
N ILE A 27 -16.16 -8.58 13.23
CA ILE A 27 -16.73 -9.53 12.28
C ILE A 27 -15.68 -10.64 12.12
N SER A 28 -15.97 -11.84 12.63
CA SER A 28 -15.12 -13.02 12.51
C SER A 28 -14.87 -13.34 11.03
N ASP A 29 -13.68 -13.85 10.71
CA ASP A 29 -13.30 -14.16 9.34
C ASP A 29 -14.19 -15.22 8.68
N GLU A 30 -14.85 -16.05 9.48
CA GLU A 30 -15.83 -17.07 9.03
C GLU A 30 -17.14 -16.48 8.50
N ALA A 31 -17.46 -15.22 8.82
CA ALA A 31 -18.66 -14.54 8.33
C ALA A 31 -18.46 -13.84 6.97
N ARG A 32 -17.21 -13.75 6.47
CA ARG A 32 -16.91 -13.13 5.19
C ARG A 32 -16.99 -14.18 4.08
N CYS A 33 -18.05 -14.13 3.28
CA CYS A 33 -18.26 -15.02 2.12
C CYS A 33 -17.33 -14.71 0.92
N PHE A 34 -16.21 -14.01 1.14
CA PHE A 34 -15.26 -13.64 0.10
C PHE A 34 -13.84 -13.44 0.68
N PRO A 35 -12.78 -13.73 -0.09
CA PRO A 35 -11.42 -13.47 0.33
C PRO A 35 -11.21 -11.97 0.56
N TYR A 36 -10.89 -11.60 1.80
CA TYR A 36 -10.64 -10.22 2.19
C TYR A 36 -9.14 -9.99 2.41
N ILE A 37 -8.57 -9.01 1.70
CA ILE A 37 -7.21 -8.54 1.93
C ILE A 37 -7.30 -7.32 2.84
N GLU A 38 -6.80 -7.46 4.07
CA GLU A 38 -6.80 -6.34 5.01
C GLU A 38 -5.91 -5.18 4.54
N VAL A 39 -6.33 -3.97 4.87
CA VAL A 39 -5.54 -2.77 4.62
C VAL A 39 -4.68 -2.47 5.85
N VAL A 40 -3.38 -2.74 5.75
CA VAL A 40 -2.41 -2.39 6.80
C VAL A 40 -2.11 -0.89 6.74
N ARG A 41 -2.64 -0.12 7.71
CA ARG A 41 -2.39 1.33 7.84
C ARG A 41 -1.21 1.65 8.77
N ASN A 42 -0.88 0.75 9.69
CA ASN A 42 0.22 0.94 10.62
C ASN A 42 1.57 0.79 9.90
N ARG A 43 2.50 1.71 10.19
CA ARG A 43 3.82 1.76 9.57
C ARG A 43 4.71 0.58 9.97
N GLU A 44 4.63 0.12 11.22
CA GLU A 44 5.46 -0.97 11.73
C GLU A 44 4.97 -2.31 11.21
N GLU A 45 3.66 -2.54 11.22
CA GLU A 45 3.03 -3.71 10.60
C GLU A 45 3.37 -3.79 9.10
N ARG A 46 3.32 -2.67 8.37
CA ARG A 46 3.71 -2.63 6.96
C ARG A 46 5.18 -2.97 6.74
N LYS A 47 6.07 -2.64 7.69
CA LYS A 47 7.50 -3.03 7.62
C LYS A 47 7.71 -4.52 7.89
N ALA A 48 6.87 -5.13 8.72
CA ALA A 48 6.94 -6.56 9.00
C ALA A 48 6.42 -7.44 7.84
N LEU A 49 5.62 -6.88 6.92
CA LEU A 49 5.14 -7.61 5.76
C LEU A 49 6.27 -8.07 4.83
N PRO A 50 6.13 -9.25 4.19
CA PRO A 50 7.11 -9.74 3.24
C PRO A 50 7.20 -8.79 2.05
N GLY A 51 8.43 -8.55 1.62
CA GLY A 51 8.72 -7.80 0.40
C GLY A 51 8.69 -8.73 -0.80
N TYR A 52 8.11 -8.28 -1.91
CA TYR A 52 8.18 -8.99 -3.19
C TYR A 52 8.91 -8.13 -4.22
N ASP A 53 9.48 -8.77 -5.23
CA ASP A 53 10.23 -8.09 -6.28
C ASP A 53 9.40 -8.03 -7.56
N CYS A 54 9.03 -6.82 -7.99
CA CYS A 54 8.53 -6.62 -9.35
C CYS A 54 9.67 -6.73 -10.37
N ILE A 55 9.34 -6.80 -11.67
CA ILE A 55 10.29 -6.95 -12.76
C ILE A 55 11.41 -5.88 -12.72
N GLU A 56 11.05 -4.63 -12.42
CA GLU A 56 12.02 -3.53 -12.31
C GLU A 56 12.92 -3.65 -11.08
N CYS A 57 12.35 -4.06 -9.94
CA CYS A 57 13.13 -4.32 -8.73
C CYS A 57 14.12 -5.46 -8.93
N LYS A 58 13.71 -6.54 -9.61
CA LYS A 58 14.61 -7.66 -9.96
C LYS A 58 15.82 -7.14 -10.74
N LYS A 59 15.61 -6.41 -11.84
CA LYS A 59 16.69 -5.81 -12.65
C LYS A 59 17.64 -4.93 -11.85
N TYR A 60 17.12 -4.11 -10.94
CA TYR A 60 17.94 -3.26 -10.07
C TYR A 60 18.83 -4.09 -9.14
N TYR A 61 18.26 -5.10 -8.50
CA TYR A 61 19.01 -5.96 -7.59
C TYR A 61 20.02 -6.86 -8.30
N ASP A 62 19.70 -7.32 -9.50
CA ASP A 62 20.60 -8.11 -10.34
C ASP A 62 21.83 -7.26 -10.72
N ALA A 63 21.62 -6.02 -11.18
CA ALA A 63 22.70 -5.07 -11.48
C ALA A 63 23.56 -4.72 -10.24
N LEU A 64 22.94 -4.66 -9.04
CA LEU A 64 23.69 -4.48 -7.79
C LEU A 64 24.51 -5.70 -7.38
N GLY A 65 23.96 -6.90 -7.61
CA GLY A 65 24.62 -8.17 -7.34
C GLY A 65 25.85 -8.37 -8.20
N GLU A 66 25.77 -8.01 -9.49
CA GLU A 66 26.91 -8.00 -10.41
C GLU A 66 28.03 -7.06 -9.96
N LEU A 67 27.68 -5.95 -9.30
CA LEU A 67 28.64 -5.00 -8.75
C LEU A 67 29.29 -5.50 -7.44
N GLY A 68 28.78 -6.59 -6.83
CA GLY A 68 29.33 -7.21 -5.62
C GLY A 68 29.26 -6.33 -4.36
N THR A 69 28.49 -5.25 -4.39
CA THR A 69 28.56 -4.18 -3.37
C THR A 69 27.70 -4.44 -2.14
N VAL A 70 26.64 -5.26 -2.26
CA VAL A 70 25.62 -5.38 -1.21
C VAL A 70 25.00 -6.77 -1.19
N ASP A 71 24.77 -7.31 0.01
CA ASP A 71 23.87 -8.44 0.22
C ASP A 71 22.45 -8.05 -0.22
N VAL A 72 22.07 -8.56 -1.39
CA VAL A 72 20.80 -8.29 -2.06
C VAL A 72 19.62 -8.64 -1.16
N ALA A 73 19.70 -9.71 -0.35
CA ALA A 73 18.60 -10.14 0.52
C ALA A 73 18.39 -9.15 1.68
N ALA A 74 19.47 -8.74 2.34
CA ALA A 74 19.40 -7.73 3.41
C ALA A 74 18.89 -6.38 2.87
N GLN A 75 19.32 -5.98 1.68
CA GLN A 75 18.90 -4.73 1.04
C GLN A 75 17.42 -4.77 0.62
N LYS A 76 16.92 -5.92 0.15
CA LYS A 76 15.51 -6.14 -0.15
C LYS A 76 14.65 -5.92 1.09
N HIS A 77 14.97 -6.56 2.21
CA HIS A 77 14.22 -6.40 3.45
C HIS A 77 14.25 -4.98 4.01
N LYS A 78 15.35 -4.24 3.81
CA LYS A 78 15.51 -2.88 4.31
C LYS A 78 14.79 -1.84 3.44
N CYS A 79 14.99 -1.92 2.12
CA CYS A 79 14.66 -0.82 1.20
C CYS A 79 13.46 -1.11 0.29
N SER A 80 12.98 -2.36 0.20
CA SER A 80 11.87 -2.67 -0.70
C SER A 80 10.60 -1.89 -0.33
N ARG A 81 10.04 -1.23 -1.34
CA ARG A 81 8.77 -0.49 -1.27
C ARG A 81 7.57 -1.42 -1.50
N HIS A 82 7.78 -2.54 -2.19
CA HIS A 82 6.77 -3.51 -2.54
C HIS A 82 6.61 -4.50 -1.38
N ARG A 83 5.66 -4.21 -0.48
CA ARG A 83 5.35 -5.04 0.69
C ARG A 83 3.87 -5.35 0.72
N ALA A 84 3.53 -6.62 0.77
CA ALA A 84 2.15 -7.11 0.81
C ALA A 84 2.12 -8.49 1.47
N ARG A 85 0.94 -8.94 1.93
CA ARG A 85 0.77 -10.29 2.46
C ARG A 85 0.98 -11.37 1.42
N PHE A 86 0.58 -11.09 0.18
CA PHE A 86 0.65 -11.99 -0.95
C PHE A 86 1.29 -11.29 -2.12
N GLN A 87 2.09 -12.02 -2.90
CA GLN A 87 2.61 -11.52 -4.16
C GLN A 87 1.45 -11.32 -5.14
N PRO A 88 1.32 -10.15 -5.78
CA PRO A 88 0.34 -9.96 -6.84
C PRO A 88 0.57 -10.95 -7.98
N TYR A 89 -0.50 -11.41 -8.63
CA TYR A 89 -0.38 -12.22 -9.82
C TYR A 89 0.35 -11.44 -10.91
N GLU A 90 1.18 -12.14 -11.69
CA GLU A 90 1.79 -11.55 -12.87
C GLU A 90 0.70 -11.44 -13.94
N THR A 91 0.47 -10.21 -14.42
CA THR A 91 -0.41 -10.00 -15.56
C THR A 91 0.19 -10.69 -16.77
N PRO A 92 -0.55 -11.59 -17.45
CA PRO A 92 -0.07 -12.23 -18.66
C PRO A 92 0.32 -11.20 -19.72
N ASP A 93 1.24 -11.58 -20.60
CA ASP A 93 1.50 -10.81 -21.82
C ASP A 93 0.18 -10.63 -22.57
N ASP A 94 -0.01 -9.45 -23.16
CA ASP A 94 -1.22 -9.07 -23.90
C ASP A 94 -2.51 -8.82 -23.12
N PHE A 95 -2.51 -8.92 -21.79
CA PHE A 95 -3.73 -8.69 -20.99
C PHE A 95 -4.40 -7.32 -21.25
N TRP A 96 -3.62 -6.30 -21.59
CA TRP A 96 -4.09 -4.95 -21.92
C TRP A 96 -4.10 -4.63 -23.41
N ARG A 97 -3.93 -5.62 -24.31
CA ARG A 97 -4.13 -5.35 -25.73
C ARG A 97 -5.60 -5.10 -26.01
N LEU A 98 -5.89 -3.84 -26.32
CA LEU A 98 -7.20 -3.38 -26.76
C LEU A 98 -7.47 -3.72 -28.24
N SER A 99 -6.46 -4.19 -28.97
CA SER A 99 -6.60 -4.70 -30.33
C SER A 99 -7.18 -6.11 -30.28
N PHE A 100 -8.36 -6.29 -30.86
CA PHE A 100 -8.86 -7.62 -31.18
C PHE A 100 -7.86 -8.30 -32.12
N PRO A 101 -7.57 -9.61 -31.97
CA PRO A 101 -6.84 -10.32 -32.99
C PRO A 101 -7.60 -10.14 -34.31
N ASP A 102 -6.90 -9.67 -35.35
CA ASP A 102 -7.47 -9.60 -36.69
C ASP A 102 -7.88 -11.03 -37.08
N SER A 103 -9.18 -11.29 -37.00
CA SER A 103 -9.75 -12.55 -37.44
C SER A 103 -9.81 -12.47 -38.96
N GLU A 104 -8.71 -12.79 -39.64
CA GLU A 104 -8.76 -13.19 -41.05
C GLU A 104 -9.09 -14.69 -41.09
N PRO A 105 -10.32 -15.07 -41.48
CA PRO A 105 -10.58 -16.45 -41.85
C PRO A 105 -9.86 -16.78 -43.16
N GLN A 106 -9.08 -17.86 -43.16
CA GLN A 106 -8.59 -18.53 -44.37
C GLN A 106 -9.72 -19.24 -45.11
#